data_AF-A0A2H3DZ54-F1
#
_entry.id   AF-A0A2H3DZ54-F1
#
_cell.length_a   1.000
_cell.length_b   1.000
_cell.length_c   1.000
_cell.angle_alpha   90.00
_cell.angle_beta   90.00
_cell.angle_gamma   90.00
#
_symmetry.space_group_name_H-M   'P 1'
#
loop_
_entity.id
_entity.type
_entity.pdbx_description
1 polymer ?
#
loop_
_entity_poly.entity_id
_entity_poly.type
_entity_poly.pdbx_seq_one_letter_code
_entity_poly.pdbx_strand_id
1 'polypeptide(L)'
;MPKSPTKASSKTHTDNECTFNFGRYNGQTICEVPTDYIAWCKRKGLFNERPDLRDGVRQYESLTLDQKEQLIKEKVSPWLWDGYYNQTANHGMTFRRRELERMRTILMQKFHLDYPLCPEMDQTDLYSESASMRALNALLALSPRRPAHAAQPTSEEWKYLSLHVDPISHEGIWAWQPEYEIRLKAALDSVRKEHGQGRLEVSRWAVRDRWFDQSTKWFKEDLKVERGQRMLVNMF
;
A
#
# COMPACT_ATOMS: atom_id res chain seq x y z
N MET A 1 -4.31 26.88 47.89
CA MET A 1 -3.33 26.85 46.78
C MET A 1 -3.90 26.03 45.63
N PRO A 2 -4.32 26.64 44.51
CA PRO A 2 -4.74 25.88 43.34
C PRO A 2 -3.52 25.54 42.49
N LYS A 3 -3.37 24.26 42.15
CA LYS A 3 -2.33 23.76 41.25
C LYS A 3 -2.66 24.18 39.82
N SER A 4 -1.79 24.98 39.21
CA SER A 4 -1.86 25.35 37.80
C SER A 4 -1.70 24.10 36.91
N PRO A 5 -2.52 23.92 35.86
CA PRO A 5 -2.29 22.86 34.89
C PRO A 5 -1.16 23.28 33.94
N THR A 6 -0.09 22.49 33.95
CA THR A 6 1.01 22.57 32.99
C THR A 6 0.47 22.26 31.60
N LYS A 7 0.27 23.30 30.78
CA LYS A 7 0.02 23.18 29.34
C LYS A 7 1.28 22.58 28.69
N ALA A 8 1.24 21.30 28.35
CA ALA A 8 2.19 20.72 27.42
C ALA A 8 1.96 21.40 26.06
N SER A 9 2.88 22.29 25.68
CA SER A 9 2.94 22.88 24.36
C SER A 9 3.42 21.81 23.38
N SER A 10 2.50 21.03 22.84
CA SER A 10 2.70 20.24 21.62
C SER A 10 2.96 21.23 20.47
N LYS A 11 4.22 21.62 20.31
CA LYS A 11 4.71 22.40 19.19
C LYS A 11 4.55 21.49 17.96
N THR A 12 3.49 21.72 17.21
CA THR A 12 3.15 20.99 15.99
C THR A 12 4.33 21.08 15.02
N HIS A 13 4.84 19.93 14.61
CA HIS A 13 6.03 19.76 13.78
C HIS A 13 5.79 20.21 12.31
N THR A 14 4.64 20.82 12.03
CA THR A 14 4.08 21.11 10.71
C THR A 14 4.56 22.42 10.08
N ASP A 15 5.04 23.39 10.86
CA ASP A 15 5.31 24.74 10.33
C ASP A 15 6.55 24.86 9.44
N ASN A 16 7.37 23.81 9.32
CA ASN A 16 8.60 23.82 8.51
C ASN A 16 8.64 22.73 7.44
N GLU A 17 7.50 22.18 7.02
CA GLU A 17 7.51 21.18 5.95
C GLU A 17 7.86 21.84 4.61
N CYS A 18 9.09 21.64 4.13
CA CYS A 18 9.55 22.20 2.86
C CYS A 18 8.74 21.60 1.70
N THR A 19 8.00 22.46 1.00
CA THR A 19 7.23 22.12 -0.20
C THR A 19 8.00 22.46 -1.45
N PHE A 20 8.03 21.55 -2.42
CA PHE A 20 8.53 21.83 -3.76
C PHE A 20 7.63 22.88 -4.42
N ASN A 21 8.22 23.98 -4.86
CA ASN A 21 7.53 25.06 -5.59
C ASN A 21 7.90 25.07 -7.09
N PHE A 22 8.32 23.92 -7.64
CA PHE A 22 8.77 23.79 -9.02
C PHE A 22 8.67 22.36 -9.56
N GLY A 23 8.83 22.22 -10.87
CA GLY A 23 8.94 20.93 -11.55
C GLY A 23 7.67 20.07 -11.48
N ARG A 24 7.82 18.77 -11.71
CA ARG A 24 6.72 17.80 -11.74
C ARG A 24 6.04 17.62 -10.38
N TYR A 25 6.76 17.89 -9.29
CA TYR A 25 6.29 17.69 -7.91
C TYR A 25 5.93 19.00 -7.22
N ASN A 26 5.57 20.04 -7.98
CA ASN A 26 5.11 21.31 -7.42
C ASN A 26 3.92 21.12 -6.47
N GLY A 27 3.99 21.75 -5.30
CA GLY A 27 3.04 21.64 -4.19
C GLY A 27 3.24 20.44 -3.26
N GLN A 28 4.15 19.52 -3.58
CA GLN A 28 4.40 18.33 -2.75
C GLN A 28 5.50 18.57 -1.73
N THR A 29 5.40 17.93 -0.56
CA THR A 29 6.41 18.03 0.49
C THR A 29 7.57 17.06 0.23
N ILE A 30 8.71 17.23 0.92
CA ILE A 30 9.87 16.35 0.72
C ILE A 30 9.52 14.87 0.98
N CYS A 31 8.64 14.57 1.94
CA CYS A 31 8.21 13.21 2.19
C CYS A 31 7.40 12.63 1.02
N GLU A 32 6.72 13.46 0.24
CA GLU A 32 5.91 13.06 -0.91
C GLU A 32 6.70 12.96 -2.23
N VAL A 33 7.98 13.31 -2.24
CA VAL A 33 8.81 13.30 -3.48
C VAL A 33 9.75 12.09 -3.50
N PRO A 34 9.91 11.38 -4.65
CA PRO A 34 10.80 10.22 -4.72
C PRO A 34 12.25 10.56 -4.44
N THR A 35 12.92 9.64 -3.74
CA THR A 35 14.35 9.75 -3.43
C THR A 35 15.20 9.92 -4.70
N ASP A 36 14.85 9.24 -5.80
CA ASP A 36 15.56 9.37 -7.08
C ASP A 36 15.43 10.76 -7.71
N TYR A 37 14.28 11.42 -7.52
CA TYR A 37 14.09 12.79 -7.98
C TYR A 37 14.88 13.79 -7.14
N ILE A 38 14.91 13.60 -5.81
CA ILE A 38 15.76 14.38 -4.92
C ILE A 38 17.25 14.21 -5.30
N ALA A 39 17.67 12.98 -5.57
CA ALA A 39 19.02 12.67 -6.03
C ALA A 39 19.32 13.32 -7.40
N TRP A 40 18.35 13.30 -8.31
CA TRP A 40 18.45 14.02 -9.59
C TRP A 40 18.58 15.54 -9.38
N CYS A 41 17.80 16.14 -8.48
CA CYS A 41 17.90 17.57 -8.15
C CYS A 41 19.29 17.93 -7.64
N LYS A 42 19.84 17.11 -6.74
CA LYS A 42 21.20 17.28 -6.23
C LYS A 42 22.25 17.21 -7.35
N ARG A 43 22.16 16.21 -8.25
CA ARG A 43 23.08 16.06 -9.40
C ARG A 43 22.99 17.22 -10.38
N LYS A 44 21.82 17.82 -10.55
CA LYS A 44 21.61 18.97 -11.43
C LYS A 44 22.05 20.30 -10.84
N GLY A 45 22.56 20.33 -9.60
CA GLY A 45 23.00 21.56 -8.96
C GLY A 45 21.84 22.43 -8.43
N LEU A 46 20.60 21.94 -8.45
CA LEU A 46 19.43 22.70 -7.97
C LEU A 46 19.55 23.07 -6.49
N PHE A 47 20.33 22.34 -5.70
CA PHE A 47 20.58 22.66 -4.28
C PHE A 47 21.46 23.90 -4.09
N ASN A 48 22.21 24.32 -5.11
CA ASN A 48 22.96 25.58 -5.08
C ASN A 48 22.08 26.76 -5.45
N GLU A 49 21.16 26.55 -6.41
CA GLU A 49 20.20 27.56 -6.86
C GLU A 49 19.06 27.76 -5.85
N ARG A 50 18.71 26.72 -5.10
CA ARG A 50 17.58 26.68 -4.16
C ARG A 50 18.06 26.22 -2.78
N PRO A 51 18.61 27.14 -1.95
CA PRO A 51 19.10 26.80 -0.62
C PRO A 51 17.96 26.32 0.30
N ASP A 52 16.74 26.81 0.11
CA ASP A 52 15.52 26.35 0.78
C ASP A 52 15.29 24.85 0.57
N LEU A 53 15.39 24.36 -0.68
CA LEU A 53 15.26 22.94 -0.98
C LEU A 53 16.38 22.13 -0.35
N ARG A 54 17.62 22.61 -0.44
CA ARG A 54 18.78 21.94 0.16
C ARG A 54 18.62 21.78 1.66
N ASP A 55 18.21 22.84 2.34
CA ASP A 55 18.08 22.88 3.78
C ASP A 55 16.88 22.03 4.23
N GLY A 56 15.78 22.06 3.48
CA GLY A 56 14.64 21.16 3.69
C GLY A 56 15.02 19.69 3.55
N VAL A 57 15.78 19.32 2.52
CA VAL A 57 16.22 17.92 2.31
C VAL A 57 17.14 17.49 3.45
N ARG A 58 18.08 18.36 3.85
CA ARG A 58 18.97 18.10 4.99
C ARG A 58 18.19 17.90 6.29
N GLN A 59 17.17 18.73 6.52
CA GLN A 59 16.30 18.62 7.70
C GLN A 59 15.53 17.30 7.68
N TYR A 60 14.93 16.93 6.55
CA TYR A 60 14.23 15.64 6.40
C TYR A 60 15.18 14.45 6.58
N GLU A 61 16.36 14.49 5.98
CA GLU A 61 17.38 13.44 6.13
C GLU A 61 17.79 13.25 7.59
N SER A 62 17.89 14.34 8.36
CA SER A 62 18.23 14.32 9.78
C SER A 62 17.14 13.77 10.72
N LEU A 63 15.90 13.61 10.24
CA LEU A 63 14.83 13.03 11.03
C LEU A 63 15.14 11.58 11.39
N THR A 64 14.80 11.21 12.62
CA THR A 64 14.78 9.82 13.08
C THR A 64 13.78 9.01 12.26
N LEU A 65 13.93 7.67 12.28
CA LEU A 65 13.00 6.80 11.57
C LEU A 65 11.56 6.97 12.10
N ASP A 66 11.39 7.10 13.42
CA ASP A 66 10.10 7.33 14.07
C ASP A 66 9.42 8.62 13.59
N GLN A 67 10.20 9.69 13.43
CA GLN A 67 9.69 10.97 12.91
C GLN A 67 9.26 10.86 11.44
N LYS A 68 10.05 10.16 10.61
CA LYS A 68 9.69 9.92 9.21
C LYS A 68 8.44 9.07 9.09
N GLU A 69 8.28 8.08 9.97
CA GLU A 69 7.06 7.29 10.08
C GLU A 69 5.86 8.12 10.45
N GLN A 70 5.97 8.96 11.47
CA GLN A 70 4.86 9.81 11.88
C GLN A 70 4.41 10.75 10.74
N LEU A 71 5.35 11.33 9.99
CA LEU A 71 5.04 12.16 8.82
C LEU A 71 4.28 11.38 7.74
N ILE A 72 4.72 10.16 7.43
CA ILE A 72 4.06 9.33 6.43
C ILE A 72 2.69 8.86 6.93
N LYS A 73 2.58 8.48 8.22
CA LYS A 73 1.34 8.09 8.88
C LYS A 73 0.25 9.15 8.79
N GLU A 74 0.62 10.42 8.94
CA GLU A 74 -0.31 11.55 8.84
C GLU A 74 -0.84 11.78 7.42
N LYS A 75 -0.11 11.29 6.41
CA LYS A 75 -0.44 11.47 4.99
C LYS A 75 -1.17 10.25 4.40
N VAL A 76 -0.89 9.05 4.90
CA VAL A 76 -1.55 7.83 4.40
C VAL A 76 -2.91 7.60 5.07
N SER A 77 -3.78 6.89 4.37
CA SER A 77 -5.04 6.42 4.94
C SER A 77 -4.78 5.50 6.16
N PRO A 78 -5.50 5.66 7.29
CA PRO A 78 -5.33 4.86 8.51
C PRO A 78 -5.31 3.35 8.27
N TRP A 79 -6.19 2.84 7.41
CA TRP A 79 -6.22 1.41 7.08
C TRP A 79 -4.91 0.90 6.48
N LEU A 80 -4.20 1.73 5.70
CA LEU A 80 -2.98 1.34 5.01
C LEU A 80 -1.83 1.29 6.02
N TRP A 81 -1.84 2.25 6.95
CA TRP A 81 -0.92 2.24 8.05
C TRP A 81 -1.16 1.06 9.01
N ASP A 82 -2.37 0.94 9.53
CA ASP A 82 -2.67 -0.04 10.57
C ASP A 82 -2.80 -1.47 10.04
N GLY A 83 -3.42 -1.62 8.88
CA GLY A 83 -3.66 -2.91 8.24
C GLY A 83 -2.44 -3.48 7.52
N TYR A 84 -1.58 -2.63 6.95
CA TYR A 84 -0.38 -3.12 6.24
C TYR A 84 0.91 -2.76 6.97
N TYR A 85 1.20 -1.47 7.18
CA TYR A 85 2.51 -1.03 7.66
C TYR A 85 2.85 -1.65 9.03
N ASN A 86 1.93 -1.53 9.99
CA ASN A 86 2.15 -2.07 11.34
C ASN A 86 2.32 -3.60 11.33
N GLN A 87 1.72 -4.31 10.38
CA GLN A 87 1.87 -5.77 10.29
C GLN A 87 3.24 -6.18 9.74
N THR A 88 3.76 -5.45 8.76
CA THR A 88 5.02 -5.79 8.07
C THR A 88 6.26 -5.19 8.77
N ALA A 89 6.14 -4.02 9.39
CA ALA A 89 7.25 -3.31 10.02
C ALA A 89 7.77 -3.98 11.31
N ASN A 90 7.01 -4.92 11.90
CA ASN A 90 7.38 -5.63 13.13
C ASN A 90 8.56 -6.60 12.98
N HIS A 91 9.14 -6.75 11.78
CA HIS A 91 10.21 -7.69 11.49
C HIS A 91 11.64 -7.13 11.62
N GLY A 92 11.81 -5.94 12.22
CA GLY A 92 13.10 -5.34 12.57
C GLY A 92 13.47 -4.09 11.78
N MET A 93 14.55 -3.39 12.19
CA MET A 93 14.90 -2.04 11.69
C MET A 93 15.13 -1.95 10.17
N THR A 94 15.75 -2.96 9.56
CA THR A 94 15.99 -2.98 8.11
C THR A 94 14.67 -3.10 7.33
N PHE A 95 13.75 -3.95 7.79
CA PHE A 95 12.41 -4.08 7.21
C PHE A 95 11.61 -2.81 7.40
N ARG A 96 11.62 -2.24 8.60
CA ARG A 96 10.94 -0.98 8.92
C ARG A 96 11.32 0.16 7.97
N ARG A 97 12.61 0.33 7.67
CA ARG A 97 13.09 1.32 6.69
C ARG A 97 12.61 1.02 5.26
N ARG A 98 12.65 -0.26 4.85
CA ARG A 98 12.18 -0.70 3.53
C ARG A 98 10.68 -0.44 3.35
N GLU A 99 9.87 -0.83 4.34
CA GLU A 99 8.42 -0.63 4.33
C GLU A 99 8.06 0.86 4.37
N LEU A 100 8.86 1.69 5.02
CA LEU A 100 8.61 3.12 5.05
C LEU A 100 8.79 3.76 3.67
N GLU A 101 9.85 3.36 2.94
CA GLU A 101 10.05 3.84 1.56
C GLU A 101 8.98 3.27 0.60
N ARG A 102 8.45 2.06 0.88
CA ARG A 102 7.26 1.53 0.19
C ARG A 102 6.04 2.42 0.44
N MET A 103 5.72 2.76 1.69
CA MET A 103 4.62 3.67 2.02
C MET A 103 4.75 5.03 1.33
N ARG A 104 5.98 5.54 1.26
CA ARG A 104 6.29 6.78 0.54
C ARG A 104 5.98 6.67 -0.96
N THR A 105 6.33 5.53 -1.57
CA THR A 105 6.02 5.25 -2.97
C THR A 105 4.51 5.17 -3.21
N ILE A 106 3.77 4.55 -2.29
CA ILE A 106 2.29 4.47 -2.35
C ILE A 106 1.66 5.87 -2.24
N LEU A 107 2.18 6.72 -1.35
CA LEU A 107 1.76 8.12 -1.25
C LEU A 107 1.94 8.86 -2.58
N MET A 108 3.13 8.75 -3.18
CA MET A 108 3.45 9.41 -4.44
C MET A 108 2.55 8.98 -5.60
N GLN A 109 2.23 7.69 -5.67
CA GLN A 109 1.35 7.15 -6.71
C GLN A 109 -0.10 7.62 -6.52
N LYS A 110 -0.40 8.37 -5.45
CA LYS A 110 -1.75 8.76 -5.05
C LYS A 110 -2.69 7.57 -4.88
N PHE A 111 -2.11 6.40 -4.65
CA PHE A 111 -2.86 5.16 -4.51
C PHE A 111 -3.84 5.22 -3.33
N HIS A 112 -3.45 5.90 -2.25
CA HIS A 112 -4.32 6.15 -1.10
C HIS A 112 -5.58 6.97 -1.45
N LEU A 113 -5.58 7.73 -2.55
CA LEU A 113 -6.75 8.45 -3.06
C LEU A 113 -7.68 7.55 -3.90
N ASP A 114 -7.11 6.57 -4.60
CA ASP A 114 -7.88 5.61 -5.41
C ASP A 114 -8.60 4.56 -4.54
N TYR A 115 -8.15 4.40 -3.30
CA TYR A 115 -8.70 3.47 -2.32
C TYR A 115 -9.24 4.27 -1.11
N PRO A 116 -10.49 4.75 -1.19
CA PRO A 116 -11.12 5.49 -0.10
C PRO A 116 -11.10 4.65 1.18
N LEU A 117 -11.22 5.32 2.33
CA LEU A 117 -11.31 4.67 3.64
C LEU A 117 -12.18 3.43 3.56
N CYS A 118 -11.69 2.31 4.10
CA CYS A 118 -12.51 1.12 4.27
C CYS A 118 -13.80 1.56 4.99
N PRO A 119 -14.97 1.40 4.36
CA PRO A 119 -16.22 1.81 4.97
C PRO A 119 -16.34 1.11 6.32
N GLU A 120 -16.63 1.86 7.39
CA GLU A 120 -16.84 1.29 8.74
C GLU A 120 -18.05 0.36 8.81
N MET A 121 -18.84 0.28 7.74
CA MET A 121 -19.88 -0.73 7.60
C MET A 121 -19.30 -2.12 7.84
N ASP A 122 -19.95 -2.85 8.74
CA ASP A 122 -19.58 -4.23 9.01
C ASP A 122 -19.60 -5.00 7.68
N GLN A 123 -18.53 -5.77 7.42
CA GLN A 123 -18.49 -6.64 6.24
C GLN A 123 -19.66 -7.62 6.25
N THR A 124 -20.28 -7.90 7.41
CA THR A 124 -21.53 -8.66 7.46
C THR A 124 -22.67 -8.01 6.65
N ASP A 125 -22.76 -6.68 6.61
CA ASP A 125 -23.78 -5.95 5.84
C ASP A 125 -23.51 -5.91 4.33
N LEU A 126 -22.25 -6.09 3.90
CA LEU A 126 -21.90 -6.32 2.48
C LEU A 126 -22.56 -7.60 1.97
N TYR A 127 -22.73 -8.61 2.82
CA TYR A 127 -23.42 -9.86 2.48
C TYR A 127 -24.94 -9.72 2.47
N SER A 128 -25.45 -8.54 2.07
CA SER A 128 -26.85 -8.38 1.70
C SER A 128 -27.31 -9.51 0.77
N GLU A 129 -28.57 -9.95 0.90
CA GLU A 129 -29.14 -11.03 0.07
C GLU A 129 -29.30 -10.67 -1.41
N SER A 130 -28.89 -9.47 -1.83
CA SER A 130 -28.96 -9.03 -3.21
C SER A 130 -28.25 -9.98 -4.17
N ALA A 131 -28.81 -10.10 -5.38
CA ALA A 131 -28.29 -11.01 -6.38
C ALA A 131 -26.87 -10.61 -6.82
N SER A 132 -26.59 -9.30 -6.97
CA SER A 132 -25.27 -8.80 -7.38
C SER A 132 -24.18 -9.09 -6.36
N MET A 133 -24.45 -8.89 -5.06
CA MET A 133 -23.50 -9.19 -3.99
C MET A 133 -23.25 -10.68 -3.84
N ARG A 134 -24.30 -11.51 -3.94
CA ARG A 134 -24.13 -12.99 -3.95
C ARG A 134 -23.30 -13.46 -5.14
N ALA A 135 -23.53 -12.90 -6.32
CA ALA A 135 -22.76 -13.23 -7.52
C ALA A 135 -21.28 -12.84 -7.37
N LEU A 136 -21.00 -11.64 -6.84
CA LEU A 136 -19.62 -11.20 -6.57
C LEU A 136 -18.94 -12.13 -5.54
N ASN A 137 -19.62 -12.46 -4.45
CA ASN A 137 -19.08 -13.35 -3.43
C ASN A 137 -18.82 -14.76 -3.93
N ALA A 138 -19.73 -15.31 -4.75
CA ALA A 138 -19.52 -16.60 -5.40
C ALA A 138 -18.28 -16.57 -6.32
N LEU A 139 -18.10 -15.48 -7.07
CA LEU A 139 -16.92 -15.30 -7.91
C LEU A 139 -15.63 -15.22 -7.08
N LEU A 140 -15.64 -14.43 -6.00
CA LEU A 140 -14.53 -14.28 -5.06
C LEU A 140 -14.19 -15.58 -4.30
N ALA A 141 -15.18 -16.43 -4.06
CA ALA A 141 -14.98 -17.76 -3.52
C ALA A 141 -14.27 -18.71 -4.50
N LEU A 142 -14.55 -18.53 -5.81
CA LEU A 142 -13.93 -19.24 -6.92
C LEU A 142 -12.64 -18.59 -7.43
N SER A 143 -12.16 -17.53 -6.78
CA SER A 143 -10.93 -16.83 -7.17
C SER A 143 -9.82 -17.85 -7.40
N PRO A 144 -9.27 -17.94 -8.64
CA PRO A 144 -8.33 -18.98 -8.98
C PRO A 144 -7.09 -18.86 -8.07
N ARG A 145 -6.93 -19.86 -7.20
CA ARG A 145 -5.73 -20.00 -6.37
C ARG A 145 -4.66 -20.62 -7.24
N ARG A 146 -3.68 -19.86 -7.70
CA ARG A 146 -2.46 -20.45 -8.26
C ARG A 146 -1.48 -20.67 -7.10
N PRO A 147 -1.13 -21.91 -6.73
CA PRO A 147 -0.13 -22.14 -5.68
C PRO A 147 1.18 -21.42 -6.06
N ALA A 148 1.86 -20.81 -5.10
CA ALA A 148 3.16 -20.14 -5.33
C ALA A 148 4.23 -21.09 -5.92
N HIS A 149 4.07 -22.41 -5.70
CA HIS A 149 4.94 -23.46 -6.25
C HIS A 149 4.49 -24.03 -7.60
N ALA A 150 3.36 -23.59 -8.16
CA ALA A 150 3.04 -23.93 -9.53
C ALA A 150 4.16 -23.37 -10.41
N ALA A 151 4.72 -24.21 -11.30
CA ALA A 151 5.79 -23.83 -12.20
C ALA A 151 5.57 -22.41 -12.74
N GLN A 152 6.65 -21.62 -12.80
CA GLN A 152 6.61 -20.28 -13.39
C GLN A 152 5.75 -20.32 -14.64
N PRO A 153 4.83 -19.36 -14.83
CA PRO A 153 3.93 -19.41 -15.96
C PRO A 153 4.74 -19.62 -17.23
N THR A 154 4.29 -20.51 -18.11
CA THR A 154 4.99 -20.67 -19.39
C THR A 154 4.93 -19.36 -20.16
N SER A 155 5.86 -19.12 -21.08
CA SER A 155 5.84 -17.92 -21.93
C SER A 155 4.48 -17.74 -22.66
N GLU A 156 3.76 -18.84 -22.92
CA GLU A 156 2.41 -18.79 -23.46
C GLU A 156 1.36 -18.39 -22.42
N GLU A 157 1.42 -18.92 -21.20
CA GLU A 157 0.53 -18.52 -20.12
C GLU A 157 0.67 -17.03 -19.79
N TRP A 158 1.90 -16.48 -19.80
CA TRP A 158 2.13 -15.05 -19.59
C TRP A 158 1.38 -14.15 -20.59
N LYS A 159 1.05 -14.63 -21.79
CA LYS A 159 0.28 -13.86 -22.78
C LYS A 159 -1.20 -13.70 -22.42
N TYR A 160 -1.71 -14.59 -21.57
CA TYR A 160 -3.12 -14.65 -21.18
C TYR A 160 -3.33 -14.29 -19.72
N LEU A 161 -2.40 -13.56 -19.12
CA LEU A 161 -2.45 -13.22 -17.70
C LEU A 161 -2.41 -11.70 -17.56
N SER A 162 -3.49 -11.12 -17.02
CA SER A 162 -3.51 -9.71 -16.66
C SER A 162 -2.63 -9.50 -15.44
N LEU A 163 -1.40 -9.02 -15.63
CA LEU A 163 -0.47 -8.79 -14.54
C LEU A 163 -0.89 -7.55 -13.76
N HIS A 164 -1.23 -7.78 -12.51
CA HIS A 164 -1.41 -6.74 -11.53
C HIS A 164 -0.22 -6.82 -10.60
N VAL A 165 0.54 -5.73 -10.56
CA VAL A 165 1.61 -5.55 -9.58
C VAL A 165 0.93 -5.06 -8.32
N ASP A 166 1.20 -5.73 -7.19
CA ASP A 166 0.85 -5.17 -5.89
C ASP A 166 1.48 -3.79 -5.76
N PRO A 167 0.68 -2.72 -5.73
CA PRO A 167 1.26 -1.40 -5.51
C PRO A 167 1.89 -1.30 -4.12
N ILE A 168 1.57 -2.23 -3.21
CA ILE A 168 2.06 -2.24 -1.85
C ILE A 168 3.32 -3.11 -1.70
N SER A 169 3.28 -4.39 -2.07
CA SER A 169 4.45 -5.27 -1.95
C SER A 169 5.45 -5.17 -3.10
N HIS A 170 5.04 -4.79 -4.32
CA HIS A 170 5.81 -4.88 -5.58
C HIS A 170 6.44 -6.25 -5.90
N GLU A 171 6.33 -7.22 -4.98
CA GLU A 171 6.87 -8.57 -5.05
C GLU A 171 5.76 -9.58 -5.41
N GLY A 172 4.49 -9.21 -5.22
CA GLY A 172 3.35 -9.94 -5.74
C GLY A 172 2.98 -9.48 -7.15
N ILE A 173 3.38 -10.24 -8.17
CA ILE A 173 2.70 -10.22 -9.46
C ILE A 173 1.57 -11.24 -9.34
N TRP A 174 0.33 -10.78 -9.38
CA TRP A 174 -0.78 -11.72 -9.58
C TRP A 174 -1.35 -11.55 -10.96
N ALA A 175 -1.96 -12.61 -11.41
CA ALA A 175 -2.68 -12.61 -12.65
C ALA A 175 -3.99 -13.34 -12.50
N TRP A 176 -5.03 -12.69 -13.00
CA TRP A 176 -6.27 -13.37 -13.30
C TRP A 176 -6.28 -13.75 -14.77
N GLN A 177 -6.95 -14.86 -15.04
CA GLN A 177 -7.39 -15.14 -16.40
C GLN A 177 -8.29 -13.97 -16.86
N PRO A 178 -8.13 -13.44 -18.08
CA PRO A 178 -8.92 -12.33 -18.61
C PRO A 178 -10.42 -12.54 -18.42
N GLU A 179 -10.90 -13.77 -18.58
CA GLU A 179 -12.31 -14.13 -18.40
C GLU A 179 -12.77 -13.92 -16.95
N TYR A 180 -11.92 -14.24 -15.97
CA TYR A 180 -12.20 -13.99 -14.57
C TYR A 180 -12.24 -12.49 -14.28
N GLU A 181 -11.30 -11.72 -14.83
CA GLU A 181 -11.27 -10.26 -14.68
C GLU A 181 -12.51 -9.60 -15.29
N ILE A 182 -12.93 -10.04 -16.48
CA ILE A 182 -14.17 -9.57 -17.15
C ILE A 182 -15.38 -9.87 -16.26
N ARG A 183 -15.48 -11.10 -15.74
CA ARG A 183 -16.59 -11.49 -14.83
C ARG A 183 -16.58 -10.67 -13.55
N LEU A 184 -15.40 -10.37 -13.01
CA LEU A 184 -15.25 -9.56 -11.80
C LEU A 184 -15.67 -8.12 -12.03
N LYS A 185 -15.25 -7.51 -13.14
CA LYS A 185 -15.69 -6.17 -13.55
C LYS A 185 -17.20 -6.12 -13.74
N ALA A 186 -17.77 -7.11 -14.43
CA ALA A 186 -19.22 -7.20 -14.63
C ALA A 186 -19.99 -7.36 -13.30
N ALA A 187 -19.46 -8.12 -12.35
CA ALA A 187 -20.04 -8.25 -11.01
C ALA A 187 -19.99 -6.92 -10.24
N LEU A 188 -18.85 -6.23 -10.25
CA LEU A 188 -18.70 -4.91 -9.62
C LEU A 188 -19.62 -3.85 -10.26
N ASP A 189 -19.76 -3.85 -11.58
CA ASP A 189 -20.69 -2.96 -12.28
C ASP A 189 -22.14 -3.26 -11.90
N SER A 190 -22.48 -4.53 -11.69
CA SER A 190 -23.82 -4.92 -11.22
C SER A 190 -24.09 -4.40 -9.81
N VAL A 191 -23.10 -4.50 -8.90
CA VAL A 191 -23.20 -3.91 -7.56
C VAL A 191 -23.37 -2.39 -7.64
N ARG A 192 -22.59 -1.71 -8.49
CA ARG A 192 -22.68 -0.26 -8.67
C ARG A 192 -24.07 0.15 -9.17
N LYS A 193 -24.66 -0.60 -10.11
CA LYS A 193 -25.98 -0.31 -10.66
C LYS A 193 -27.08 -0.51 -9.62
N GLU A 194 -27.01 -1.58 -8.83
CA GLU A 194 -28.05 -1.92 -7.85
C GLU A 194 -27.97 -1.04 -6.60
N HIS A 195 -26.75 -0.74 -6.13
CA HIS A 195 -26.53 -0.18 -4.81
C HIS A 195 -25.78 1.16 -4.78
N GLY A 196 -25.35 1.67 -5.94
CA GLY A 196 -24.63 2.93 -6.06
C GLY A 196 -23.14 2.85 -5.70
N GLN A 197 -22.53 4.03 -5.60
CA GLN A 197 -21.07 4.19 -5.46
C GLN A 197 -20.54 3.68 -4.11
N GLY A 198 -21.27 3.91 -3.02
CA GLY A 198 -20.83 3.49 -1.68
C GLY A 198 -20.64 1.98 -1.59
N ARG A 199 -21.61 1.17 -2.05
CA ARG A 199 -21.48 -0.29 -2.04
C ARG A 199 -20.44 -0.83 -3.02
N LEU A 200 -20.21 -0.13 -4.14
CA LEU A 200 -19.10 -0.45 -5.05
C LEU A 200 -17.75 -0.33 -4.35
N GLU A 201 -17.53 0.73 -3.58
CA GLU A 201 -16.29 0.93 -2.82
C GLU A 201 -16.09 -0.21 -1.83
N VAL A 202 -17.10 -0.53 -1.03
CA VAL A 202 -17.01 -1.65 -0.08
C VAL A 202 -16.75 -2.98 -0.79
N SER A 203 -17.29 -3.16 -2.00
CA SER A 203 -17.06 -4.37 -2.80
C SER A 203 -15.65 -4.45 -3.36
N ARG A 204 -15.05 -3.33 -3.78
CA ARG A 204 -13.63 -3.25 -4.17
C ARG A 204 -12.73 -3.60 -2.99
N TRP A 205 -13.11 -3.18 -1.79
CA TRP A 205 -12.47 -3.60 -0.54
C TRP A 205 -12.55 -5.12 -0.33
N ALA A 206 -13.71 -5.74 -0.49
CA ALA A 206 -13.86 -7.19 -0.38
C ALA A 206 -13.02 -7.96 -1.42
N VAL A 207 -12.96 -7.47 -2.66
CA VAL A 207 -12.09 -8.04 -3.71
C VAL A 207 -10.62 -8.01 -3.27
N ARG A 208 -10.19 -6.86 -2.75
CA ARG A 208 -8.83 -6.65 -2.28
C ARG A 208 -8.51 -7.48 -1.05
N ASP A 209 -9.39 -7.53 -0.04
CA ASP A 209 -9.17 -8.31 1.19
C ASP A 209 -9.12 -9.79 0.90
N ARG A 210 -10.04 -10.28 0.06
CA ARG A 210 -10.03 -11.67 -0.38
C ARG A 210 -8.72 -12.02 -1.11
N TRP A 211 -8.13 -11.04 -1.79
CA TRP A 211 -6.81 -11.17 -2.40
C TRP A 211 -5.68 -11.09 -1.37
N PHE A 212 -5.71 -10.13 -0.43
CA PHE A 212 -4.68 -9.95 0.59
C PHE A 212 -4.60 -11.13 1.56
N ASP A 213 -5.74 -11.70 1.94
CA ASP A 213 -5.82 -12.94 2.71
C ASP A 213 -5.20 -14.13 1.97
N GLN A 214 -5.33 -14.16 0.64
CA GLN A 214 -4.69 -15.19 -0.18
C GLN A 214 -3.17 -14.96 -0.21
N SER A 215 -2.71 -13.74 -0.51
CA SER A 215 -1.29 -13.44 -0.59
C SER A 215 -0.57 -13.63 0.75
N THR A 216 -1.14 -13.17 1.87
CA THR A 216 -0.55 -13.37 3.21
C THR A 216 -0.54 -14.83 3.65
N LYS A 217 -1.58 -15.62 3.33
CA LYS A 217 -1.53 -17.08 3.54
C LYS A 217 -0.38 -17.70 2.75
N TRP A 218 -0.18 -17.26 1.52
CA TRP A 218 0.89 -17.78 0.65
C TRP A 218 2.27 -17.43 1.20
N PHE A 219 2.52 -16.17 1.57
CA PHE A 219 3.80 -15.77 2.18
C PHE A 219 4.10 -16.56 3.47
N LYS A 220 3.08 -16.84 4.30
CA LYS A 220 3.24 -17.65 5.52
C LYS A 220 3.51 -19.12 5.23
N GLU A 221 2.98 -19.67 4.14
CA GLU A 221 3.25 -21.05 3.69
C GLU A 221 4.63 -21.16 3.03
N ASP A 222 5.01 -20.19 2.21
CA ASP A 222 6.28 -20.18 1.47
C ASP A 222 7.50 -19.92 2.38
N LEU A 223 7.36 -19.03 3.38
CA LEU A 223 8.39 -18.86 4.43
C LEU A 223 8.67 -20.15 5.23
N LYS A 224 7.68 -21.05 5.33
CA LYS A 224 7.89 -22.37 5.95
C LYS A 224 8.62 -23.31 5.00
N VAL A 225 8.38 -23.21 3.69
CA VAL A 225 9.06 -24.00 2.65
C VAL A 225 10.51 -23.53 2.49
N GLU A 226 10.78 -22.22 2.44
CA GLU A 226 12.14 -21.67 2.44
C GLU A 226 12.91 -22.03 3.73
N ARG A 227 12.27 -21.97 4.90
CA ARG A 227 12.90 -22.43 6.17
C ARG A 227 13.15 -23.94 6.16
N GLY A 228 12.24 -24.74 5.60
CA GLY A 228 12.42 -26.18 5.44
C GLY A 228 13.54 -26.55 4.47
N GLN A 229 13.65 -25.83 3.34
CA GLN A 229 14.73 -26.01 2.36
C GLN A 229 16.08 -25.53 2.90
N ARG A 230 16.15 -24.43 3.66
CA ARG A 230 17.39 -24.01 4.34
C ARG A 230 17.81 -24.94 5.49
N MET A 231 16.87 -25.62 6.15
CA MET A 231 17.22 -26.67 7.12
C MET A 231 17.75 -27.92 6.42
N LEU A 232 17.20 -28.30 5.27
CA LEU A 232 17.67 -29.44 4.49
C LEU A 232 19.04 -29.20 3.84
N VAL A 233 19.32 -27.98 3.37
CA VAL A 233 20.62 -27.61 2.78
C VAL A 233 21.74 -27.49 3.83
N ASN A 234 21.40 -27.36 5.12
CA ASN A 234 22.38 -27.38 6.21
C ASN A 234 22.50 -28.75 6.92
N MET A 235 21.82 -29.77 6.41
CA MET A 235 21.90 -31.17 6.90
C MET A 235 22.67 -32.10 5.95
N PHE A 236 23.18 -31.57 4.84
CA PHE A 236 24.09 -32.22 3.90
C PHE A 236 25.32 -31.34 3.69
#